data_AF-A0A6V9YY10-F1
#
_entry.id   AF-A0A6V9YY10-F1
#
_cell.length_a   1.000
_cell.length_b   1.000
_cell.length_c   1.000
_cell.angle_alpha   90.00
_cell.angle_beta   90.00
_cell.angle_gamma   90.00
#
_symmetry.space_group_name_H-M   'P 1'
#
loop_
_entity.id
_entity.type
_entity.pdbx_description
1 polymer ?
#
loop_
_entity_poly.entity_id
_entity_poly.type
_entity_poly.pdbx_seq_one_letter_code
_entity_poly.pdbx_strand_id
1 'polypeptide(L)'
;MREPSILEKWEISEEKLTDLVDKNPSLRGMILGYVAEDKFHELFLEDERVKEVSKDDDHDRKKKGDRTFIYKGKKFTVEVKSLQTAMCKKNEDGTYSGKAQVDGSDRRIVKFPDDSELNTTLLLKGEFDLLAVNCFAFGEGWKFAFAKNSDLPTSTFKKYTEEQRKQLIASLIPVTWPPKPPFSDDPFHLLDEMIAAPEEEPVIEESSELKEVKEDIDVVRVKS
;
A
#
# COMPACT_ATOMS: atom_id res chain seq x y z
N MET A 1 29.59 -15.42 -22.11
CA MET A 1 28.60 -16.52 -21.90
C MET A 1 27.44 -15.93 -21.13
N ARG A 2 26.20 -16.30 -21.44
CA ARG A 2 25.06 -15.82 -20.63
C ARG A 2 25.09 -16.49 -19.26
N GLU A 3 24.65 -15.75 -18.24
CA GLU A 3 24.37 -16.34 -16.93
C GLU A 3 23.30 -17.43 -17.08
N PRO A 4 23.42 -18.56 -16.34
CA PRO A 4 22.38 -19.58 -16.37
C PRO A 4 21.09 -19.07 -15.73
N SER A 5 19.95 -19.46 -16.30
CA SER A 5 18.63 -19.09 -15.79
C SER A 5 18.35 -19.77 -14.45
N ILE A 6 17.32 -19.32 -13.73
CA ILE A 6 16.92 -19.95 -12.46
C ILE A 6 16.49 -21.42 -12.67
N LEU A 7 15.85 -21.72 -13.81
CA LEU A 7 15.43 -23.07 -14.17
C LEU A 7 16.65 -23.98 -14.40
N GLU A 8 17.69 -23.46 -15.05
CA GLU A 8 18.94 -24.18 -15.28
C GLU A 8 19.71 -24.40 -13.97
N LYS A 9 19.81 -23.37 -13.12
CA LYS A 9 20.49 -23.44 -11.81
C LYS A 9 19.83 -24.44 -10.86
N TRP A 10 18.51 -24.59 -10.93
CA TRP A 10 17.74 -25.50 -10.08
C TRP A 10 17.46 -26.86 -10.72
N GLU A 11 17.87 -27.05 -11.99
CA GLU A 11 17.64 -28.28 -12.75
C GLU A 11 16.15 -28.67 -12.83
N ILE A 12 15.26 -27.68 -13.00
CA ILE A 12 13.82 -27.89 -13.14
C ILE A 12 13.30 -27.43 -14.50
N SER A 13 12.27 -28.10 -15.02
CA SER A 13 11.56 -27.64 -16.21
C SER A 13 10.52 -26.56 -15.88
N GLU A 14 10.11 -25.81 -16.89
CA GLU A 14 8.98 -24.87 -16.81
C GLU A 14 7.69 -25.58 -16.37
N GLU A 15 7.40 -26.76 -16.92
CA GLU A 15 6.25 -27.59 -16.53
C GLU A 15 6.31 -27.93 -15.04
N LYS A 16 7.49 -28.32 -14.53
CA LYS A 16 7.66 -28.66 -13.12
C LYS A 16 7.47 -27.45 -12.22
N LEU A 17 7.97 -26.27 -12.62
CA LEU A 17 7.75 -25.03 -11.88
C LEU A 17 6.27 -24.66 -11.86
N THR A 18 5.59 -24.74 -13.01
CA THR A 18 4.15 -24.47 -13.14
C THR A 18 3.35 -25.36 -12.19
N ASP A 19 3.63 -26.67 -12.23
CA ASP A 19 3.05 -27.66 -11.32
C ASP A 19 3.25 -27.32 -9.84
N LEU A 20 4.45 -26.86 -9.47
CA LEU A 20 4.76 -26.43 -8.11
C LEU A 20 3.95 -25.20 -7.72
N VAL A 21 3.84 -24.21 -8.59
CA VAL A 21 3.07 -22.98 -8.34
C VAL A 21 1.58 -23.29 -8.21
N ASP A 22 1.02 -24.12 -9.09
CA ASP A 22 -0.41 -24.45 -9.07
C ASP A 22 -0.82 -25.23 -7.81
N LYS A 23 0.01 -26.19 -7.40
CA LYS A 23 -0.21 -27.02 -6.21
C LYS A 23 -0.03 -26.26 -4.90
N ASN A 24 0.61 -25.09 -4.91
CA ASN A 24 0.95 -24.33 -3.70
C ASN A 24 0.35 -22.90 -3.75
N PRO A 25 -0.87 -22.68 -3.23
CA PRO A 25 -1.54 -21.38 -3.28
C PRO A 25 -0.75 -20.21 -2.68
N SER A 26 -0.03 -20.44 -1.57
CA SER A 26 0.80 -19.39 -0.95
C SER A 26 1.97 -18.98 -1.84
N LEU A 27 2.64 -19.95 -2.48
CA LEU A 27 3.71 -19.69 -3.44
C LEU A 27 3.18 -18.93 -4.65
N ARG A 28 2.04 -19.37 -5.20
CA ARG A 28 1.37 -18.67 -6.30
C ARG A 28 1.02 -17.23 -5.96
N GLY A 29 0.45 -17.00 -4.78
CA GLY A 29 0.12 -15.65 -4.31
C GLY A 29 1.36 -14.76 -4.20
N MET A 30 2.44 -15.29 -3.64
CA MET A 30 3.72 -14.57 -3.50
C MET A 30 4.33 -14.23 -4.87
N ILE A 31 4.45 -15.19 -5.78
CA ILE A 31 5.00 -14.96 -7.12
C ILE A 31 4.13 -13.96 -7.89
N LEU A 32 2.80 -14.14 -7.85
CA LEU A 32 1.87 -13.24 -8.54
C LEU A 32 1.96 -11.80 -7.98
N GLY A 33 2.22 -11.63 -6.68
CA GLY A 33 2.50 -10.32 -6.08
C GLY A 33 3.69 -9.63 -6.74
N TYR A 34 4.85 -10.30 -6.77
CA TYR A 34 6.05 -9.74 -7.42
C TYR A 34 5.86 -9.48 -8.91
N VAL A 35 5.20 -10.39 -9.64
CA VAL A 35 4.90 -10.18 -11.06
C VAL A 35 3.93 -9.01 -11.24
N ALA A 36 2.96 -8.82 -10.35
CA ALA A 36 2.04 -7.69 -10.41
C ALA A 36 2.76 -6.35 -10.20
N GLU A 37 3.73 -6.27 -9.29
CA GLU A 37 4.54 -5.06 -9.11
C GLU A 37 5.38 -4.74 -10.36
N ASP A 38 5.98 -5.77 -10.97
CA ASP A 38 6.77 -5.64 -12.20
C ASP A 38 5.90 -5.18 -13.37
N LYS A 39 4.73 -5.79 -13.55
CA LYS A 39 3.75 -5.39 -14.57
C LYS A 39 3.17 -4.00 -14.33
N PHE A 40 2.98 -3.61 -13.08
CA PHE A 40 2.61 -2.23 -12.74
C PHE A 40 3.71 -1.25 -13.16
N HIS A 41 4.98 -1.59 -12.94
CA HIS A 41 6.10 -0.76 -13.38
C HIS A 41 6.10 -0.56 -14.90
N GLU A 42 6.08 -1.65 -15.67
CA GLU A 42 6.07 -1.62 -17.13
C GLU A 42 4.87 -0.81 -17.69
N LEU A 43 3.68 -1.01 -17.13
CA LEU A 43 2.45 -0.41 -17.68
C LEU A 43 2.25 1.06 -17.30
N PHE A 44 2.79 1.51 -16.16
CA PHE A 44 2.47 2.83 -15.60
C PHE A 44 3.68 3.68 -15.22
N LEU A 45 4.75 3.08 -14.70
CA LEU A 45 5.89 3.84 -14.19
C LEU A 45 6.94 4.16 -15.27
N GLU A 46 6.89 3.49 -16.41
CA GLU A 46 7.69 3.82 -17.60
C GLU A 46 7.11 5.00 -18.40
N ASP A 47 5.92 5.50 -18.04
CA ASP A 47 5.30 6.67 -18.68
C ASP A 47 6.19 7.92 -18.54
N GLU A 48 6.31 8.71 -19.62
CA GLU A 48 7.18 9.89 -19.64
C GLU A 48 6.80 10.97 -18.63
N ARG A 49 5.58 10.96 -18.08
CA ARG A 49 5.12 11.87 -17.04
C ARG A 49 5.64 11.48 -15.65
N VAL A 50 6.05 10.23 -15.48
CA VAL A 50 6.59 9.68 -14.22
C VAL A 50 8.11 9.83 -14.21
N LYS A 51 8.65 10.20 -13.05
CA LYS A 51 10.07 10.45 -12.81
C LYS A 51 10.52 9.81 -11.50
N GLU A 52 11.83 9.64 -11.34
CA GLU A 52 12.47 9.22 -10.08
C GLU A 52 11.80 8.00 -9.43
N VAL A 53 11.60 6.96 -10.23
CA VAL A 53 10.99 5.70 -9.77
C VAL A 53 11.99 4.93 -8.90
N SER A 54 11.56 4.55 -7.70
CA SER A 54 12.31 3.68 -6.80
C SER A 54 11.43 2.56 -6.26
N LYS A 55 12.05 1.41 -6.01
CA LYS A 55 11.48 0.36 -5.17
C LYS A 55 11.98 0.61 -3.74
N ASP A 56 11.06 0.71 -2.79
CA ASP A 56 11.42 0.79 -1.38
C ASP A 56 11.90 -0.60 -0.89
N ASP A 57 12.84 -0.62 0.05
CA ASP A 57 13.35 -1.87 0.62
C ASP A 57 12.24 -2.52 1.47
N ASP A 58 11.85 -3.75 1.15
CA ASP A 58 10.82 -4.51 1.89
C ASP A 58 11.14 -4.65 3.39
N HIS A 59 12.40 -4.41 3.79
CA HIS A 59 12.84 -4.40 5.19
C HIS A 59 12.77 -3.01 5.87
N ASP A 60 12.59 -1.90 5.14
CA ASP A 60 12.42 -0.56 5.72
C ASP A 60 10.97 -0.33 6.20
N ARG A 61 10.73 -0.74 7.45
CA ARG A 61 9.41 -0.67 8.09
C ARG A 61 8.85 0.74 8.29
N LYS A 62 9.65 1.79 8.10
CA LYS A 62 9.22 3.18 8.27
C LYS A 62 8.55 3.76 7.04
N LYS A 63 8.71 3.13 5.87
CA LYS A 63 8.09 3.53 4.61
C LYS A 63 7.11 2.45 4.18
N LYS A 64 5.96 2.85 3.67
CA LYS A 64 4.93 1.97 3.13
C LYS A 64 4.71 2.30 1.66
N GLY A 65 4.32 1.28 0.89
CA GLY A 65 4.29 1.31 -0.56
C GLY A 65 5.36 0.40 -1.17
N ASP A 66 4.98 -0.27 -2.26
CA ASP A 66 5.86 -1.15 -3.03
C ASP A 66 6.70 -0.35 -4.04
N ARG A 67 6.21 0.83 -4.46
CA ARG A 67 6.93 1.77 -5.33
C ARG A 67 6.74 3.20 -4.86
N THR A 68 7.77 3.99 -5.11
CA THR A 68 7.79 5.43 -4.94
C THR A 68 8.15 6.07 -6.28
N PHE A 69 7.52 7.20 -6.62
CA PHE A 69 7.82 7.94 -7.85
C PHE A 69 7.45 9.42 -7.71
N ILE A 70 7.92 10.24 -8.65
CA ILE A 70 7.53 11.65 -8.79
C ILE A 70 6.61 11.80 -10.01
N TYR A 71 5.52 12.53 -9.83
CA TYR A 71 4.60 12.92 -10.88
C TYR A 71 4.23 14.40 -10.70
N LYS A 72 4.42 15.20 -11.76
CA LYS A 72 4.22 16.67 -11.75
C LYS A 72 4.86 17.38 -10.54
N GLY A 73 6.04 16.94 -10.13
CA GLY A 73 6.80 17.52 -9.02
C GLY A 73 6.35 17.11 -7.61
N LYS A 74 5.28 16.30 -7.49
CA LYS A 74 4.85 15.71 -6.21
C LYS A 74 5.31 14.26 -6.12
N LYS A 75 5.81 13.87 -4.95
CA LYS A 75 6.19 12.50 -4.64
C LYS A 75 4.94 11.69 -4.29
N PHE A 76 4.85 10.48 -4.82
CA PHE A 76 3.79 9.52 -4.54
C PHE A 76 4.35 8.16 -4.14
N THR A 77 3.59 7.47 -3.31
CA THR A 77 3.79 6.10 -2.86
C THR A 77 2.60 5.26 -3.29
N VAL A 78 2.85 4.04 -3.78
CA VAL A 78 1.81 3.14 -4.25
C VAL A 78 1.95 1.77 -3.63
N GLU A 79 0.82 1.23 -3.18
CA GLU A 79 0.69 -0.16 -2.74
C GLU A 79 0.04 -0.97 -3.86
N VAL A 80 0.69 -2.05 -4.27
CA VAL A 80 0.25 -2.99 -5.30
C VAL A 80 -0.31 -4.23 -4.62
N LYS A 81 -1.59 -4.52 -4.84
CA LYS A 81 -2.25 -5.73 -4.33
C LYS A 81 -2.84 -6.54 -5.48
N SER A 82 -3.10 -7.81 -5.22
CA SER A 82 -3.82 -8.68 -6.16
C SER A 82 -5.18 -9.09 -5.61
N LEU A 83 -6.11 -9.37 -6.52
CA LEU A 83 -7.39 -9.98 -6.16
C LEU A 83 -7.19 -11.35 -5.51
N GLN A 84 -8.02 -11.65 -4.53
CA GLN A 84 -8.18 -13.00 -3.98
C GLN A 84 -8.87 -13.87 -5.03
N THR A 85 -8.12 -14.73 -5.73
CA THR A 85 -8.61 -15.55 -6.86
C THR A 85 -9.89 -16.30 -6.51
N ALA A 86 -9.96 -16.90 -5.31
CA ALA A 86 -11.12 -17.66 -4.84
C ALA A 86 -12.39 -16.80 -4.62
N MET A 87 -12.26 -15.48 -4.58
CA MET A 87 -13.37 -14.53 -4.42
C MET A 87 -13.77 -13.88 -5.75
N CYS A 88 -13.10 -14.19 -6.85
CA CYS A 88 -13.37 -13.62 -8.17
C CYS A 88 -14.50 -14.38 -8.86
N LYS A 89 -15.40 -13.64 -9.51
CA LYS A 89 -16.46 -14.19 -10.35
C LYS A 89 -16.76 -13.28 -11.53
N LYS A 90 -17.17 -13.90 -12.65
CA LYS A 90 -17.83 -13.22 -13.76
C LYS A 90 -19.33 -13.18 -13.47
N ASN A 91 -19.93 -12.01 -13.55
CA ASN A 91 -21.35 -11.77 -13.36
C ASN A 91 -22.13 -12.03 -14.65
N GLU A 92 -23.46 -12.18 -14.55
CA GLU A 92 -24.35 -12.47 -15.68
C GLU A 92 -24.32 -11.36 -16.75
N ASP A 93 -24.13 -10.11 -16.32
CA ASP A 93 -24.02 -8.93 -17.20
C ASP A 93 -22.65 -8.81 -17.90
N GLY A 94 -21.76 -9.79 -17.72
CA GLY A 94 -20.42 -9.81 -18.30
C GLY A 94 -19.37 -9.02 -17.50
N THR A 95 -19.76 -8.34 -16.42
CA THR A 95 -18.81 -7.67 -15.52
C THR A 95 -18.11 -8.68 -14.61
N TYR A 96 -17.06 -8.24 -13.93
CA TYR A 96 -16.36 -9.05 -12.93
C TYR A 96 -16.50 -8.43 -11.55
N SER A 97 -16.49 -9.27 -10.52
CA SER A 97 -16.42 -8.84 -9.13
C SER A 97 -15.51 -9.75 -8.32
N GLY A 98 -14.85 -9.16 -7.34
CA GLY A 98 -13.88 -9.84 -6.49
C GLY A 98 -13.51 -8.98 -5.28
N LYS A 99 -12.52 -9.43 -4.51
CA LYS A 99 -12.00 -8.68 -3.37
C LYS A 99 -10.49 -8.69 -3.40
N ALA A 100 -9.88 -7.56 -3.08
CA ALA A 100 -8.46 -7.47 -2.77
C ALA A 100 -8.27 -7.48 -1.25
N GLN A 101 -7.22 -8.17 -0.79
CA GLN A 101 -6.80 -8.06 0.61
C GLN A 101 -5.77 -6.93 0.72
N VAL A 102 -6.05 -5.93 1.55
CA VAL A 102 -5.27 -4.69 1.70
C VAL A 102 -4.75 -4.57 3.13
N ASP A 103 -4.16 -5.67 3.59
CA ASP A 103 -3.43 -5.72 4.85
C ASP A 103 -1.92 -5.62 4.59
N GLY A 104 -1.19 -5.13 5.59
CA GLY A 104 0.26 -5.29 5.66
C GLY A 104 0.64 -6.74 5.93
N SER A 105 1.83 -7.14 5.47
CA SER A 105 2.41 -8.47 5.69
C SER A 105 2.69 -8.76 7.17
N ASP A 106 3.15 -7.74 7.89
CA ASP A 106 3.53 -7.84 9.30
C ASP A 106 2.51 -7.21 10.24
N ARG A 107 2.33 -7.86 11.39
CA ARG A 107 1.52 -7.34 12.48
C ARG A 107 2.32 -6.30 13.28
N ARG A 108 1.74 -5.13 13.51
CA ARG A 108 2.37 -4.00 14.24
C ARG A 108 1.42 -3.39 15.25
N ILE A 109 1.98 -2.72 16.25
CA ILE A 109 1.21 -1.85 17.14
C ILE A 109 1.05 -0.50 16.47
N VAL A 110 -0.19 -0.07 16.30
CA VAL A 110 -0.57 1.26 15.85
C VAL A 110 -1.09 2.05 17.04
N LYS A 111 -0.62 3.29 17.19
CA LYS A 111 -1.13 4.26 18.16
C LYS A 111 -2.09 5.23 17.46
N PHE A 112 -3.21 5.53 18.09
CA PHE A 112 -4.24 6.41 17.56
C PHE A 112 -4.30 7.72 18.35
N PRO A 113 -4.92 8.80 17.80
CA PRO A 113 -5.05 10.09 18.49
C PRO A 113 -5.84 10.04 19.80
N ASP A 114 -6.68 9.02 20.00
CA ASP A 114 -7.40 8.79 21.26
C ASP A 114 -6.55 8.05 22.32
N ASP A 115 -5.22 8.03 22.14
CA ASP A 115 -4.23 7.28 22.92
C ASP A 115 -4.44 5.75 22.93
N SER A 116 -5.41 5.23 22.17
CA SER A 116 -5.60 3.79 22.06
C SER A 116 -4.49 3.15 21.24
N GLU A 117 -4.21 1.89 21.54
CA GLU A 117 -3.25 1.09 20.77
C GLU A 117 -3.92 -0.16 20.21
N LEU A 118 -3.56 -0.54 18.99
CA LEU A 118 -4.04 -1.76 18.35
C LEU A 118 -2.89 -2.55 17.71
N ASN A 119 -2.76 -3.81 18.10
CA ASN A 119 -1.84 -4.75 17.45
C ASN A 119 -2.53 -5.41 16.24
N THR A 120 -2.24 -4.95 15.02
CA THR A 120 -2.98 -5.25 13.79
C THR A 120 -2.08 -5.37 12.54
N THR A 121 -2.60 -6.02 11.50
CA THR A 121 -2.01 -6.02 10.14
C THR A 121 -2.67 -4.98 9.23
N LEU A 122 -3.83 -4.43 9.62
CA LEU A 122 -4.57 -3.45 8.82
C LEU A 122 -3.70 -2.21 8.52
N LEU A 123 -3.82 -1.68 7.31
CA LEU A 123 -3.16 -0.44 6.90
C LEU A 123 -4.00 0.78 7.31
N LEU A 124 -3.35 1.92 7.48
CA LEU A 124 -4.00 3.18 7.85
C LEU A 124 -4.30 4.04 6.63
N LYS A 125 -5.30 4.91 6.78
CA LYS A 125 -5.45 6.04 5.88
C LYS A 125 -4.22 6.94 5.94
N GLY A 126 -3.73 7.35 4.78
CA GLY A 126 -2.54 8.17 4.61
C GLY A 126 -1.20 7.42 4.66
N GLU A 127 -1.17 6.09 4.89
CA GLU A 127 0.11 5.34 4.90
C GLU A 127 0.75 5.20 3.51
N PHE A 128 -0.05 5.29 2.45
CA PHE A 128 0.39 5.37 1.05
C PHE A 128 -0.58 6.25 0.29
N ASP A 129 -0.25 6.69 -0.93
CA ASP A 129 -1.11 7.59 -1.69
C ASP A 129 -2.11 6.84 -2.58
N LEU A 130 -1.62 5.85 -3.33
CA LEU A 130 -2.39 5.12 -4.34
C LEU A 130 -2.42 3.61 -4.06
N LEU A 131 -3.59 2.99 -4.16
CA LEU A 131 -3.73 1.54 -4.24
C LEU A 131 -3.85 1.12 -5.70
N ALA A 132 -3.03 0.18 -6.15
CA ALA A 132 -3.12 -0.47 -7.46
C ALA A 132 -3.51 -1.95 -7.28
N VAL A 133 -4.74 -2.31 -7.64
CA VAL A 133 -5.22 -3.70 -7.56
C VAL A 133 -5.05 -4.37 -8.92
N ASN A 134 -4.13 -5.33 -9.01
CA ASN A 134 -4.00 -6.25 -10.13
C ASN A 134 -5.27 -7.07 -10.33
N CYS A 135 -5.90 -6.91 -11.49
CA CYS A 135 -7.14 -7.55 -11.89
C CYS A 135 -6.95 -8.77 -12.81
N PHE A 136 -5.76 -9.38 -12.84
CA PHE A 136 -5.47 -10.55 -13.68
C PHE A 136 -6.49 -11.69 -13.50
N ALA A 137 -6.98 -11.90 -12.27
CA ALA A 137 -8.01 -12.92 -11.97
C ALA A 137 -9.40 -12.65 -12.58
N PHE A 138 -9.63 -11.49 -13.20
CA PHE A 138 -10.87 -11.12 -13.91
C PHE A 138 -10.81 -11.42 -15.42
N GLY A 139 -10.19 -12.53 -15.83
CA GLY A 139 -10.15 -12.97 -17.23
C GLY A 139 -8.80 -12.77 -17.93
N GLU A 140 -7.69 -12.96 -17.22
CA GLU A 140 -6.33 -13.18 -17.76
C GLU A 140 -5.81 -12.06 -18.69
N GLY A 141 -5.77 -10.84 -18.16
CA GLY A 141 -5.07 -9.72 -18.77
C GLY A 141 -4.52 -8.78 -17.69
N TRP A 142 -3.32 -8.24 -17.92
CA TRP A 142 -2.70 -7.29 -17.01
C TRP A 142 -3.40 -5.94 -17.08
N LYS A 143 -4.24 -5.69 -16.07
CA LYS A 143 -4.99 -4.45 -15.89
C LYS A 143 -5.14 -4.20 -14.39
N PHE A 144 -5.25 -2.93 -14.03
CA PHE A 144 -5.24 -2.50 -12.64
C PHE A 144 -6.44 -1.60 -12.36
N ALA A 145 -7.04 -1.79 -11.19
CA ALA A 145 -8.01 -0.86 -10.63
C ALA A 145 -7.32 0.00 -9.56
N PHE A 146 -7.40 1.31 -9.72
CA PHE A 146 -6.70 2.29 -8.90
C PHE A 146 -7.64 3.01 -7.95
N ALA A 147 -7.24 3.25 -6.71
CA ALA A 147 -7.98 4.09 -5.79
C ALA A 147 -7.02 4.93 -4.93
N LYS A 148 -7.43 6.16 -4.60
CA LYS A 148 -6.74 6.95 -3.56
C LYS A 148 -6.90 6.24 -2.22
N ASN A 149 -5.83 6.19 -1.44
CA ASN A 149 -5.86 5.63 -0.09
C ASN A 149 -6.95 6.31 0.78
N SER A 150 -7.08 7.63 0.66
CA SER A 150 -8.08 8.45 1.35
C SER A 150 -9.53 8.01 1.08
N ASP A 151 -9.78 7.39 -0.06
CA ASP A 151 -11.13 7.05 -0.52
C ASP A 151 -11.47 5.57 -0.24
N LEU A 152 -10.51 4.79 0.28
CA LEU A 152 -10.73 3.40 0.62
C LEU A 152 -11.74 3.24 1.77
N PRO A 153 -12.56 2.17 1.75
CA PRO A 153 -13.45 1.86 2.84
C PRO A 153 -12.65 1.51 4.09
N THR A 154 -13.20 1.84 5.25
CA THR A 154 -12.56 1.59 6.54
C THR A 154 -13.17 0.39 7.26
N SER A 155 -12.49 -0.10 8.29
CA SER A 155 -12.92 -1.24 9.09
C SER A 155 -14.26 -0.98 9.78
N THR A 156 -15.20 -1.90 9.61
CA THR A 156 -16.50 -1.89 10.31
C THR A 156 -16.51 -2.80 11.54
N PHE A 157 -15.34 -3.28 11.99
CA PHE A 157 -15.28 -4.24 13.09
C PHE A 157 -15.68 -3.59 14.42
N LYS A 158 -16.79 -4.07 15.00
CA LYS A 158 -17.44 -3.44 16.16
C LYS A 158 -16.60 -3.42 17.43
N LYS A 159 -15.56 -4.27 17.54
CA LYS A 159 -14.66 -4.29 18.70
C LYS A 159 -13.60 -3.20 18.68
N TYR A 160 -13.36 -2.55 17.53
CA TYR A 160 -12.47 -1.40 17.46
C TYR A 160 -13.15 -0.16 18.03
N THR A 161 -12.37 0.83 18.49
CA THR A 161 -12.90 2.14 18.86
C THR A 161 -13.41 2.87 17.61
N GLU A 162 -14.16 3.96 17.80
CA GLU A 162 -14.57 4.79 16.66
C GLU A 162 -13.36 5.38 15.93
N GLU A 163 -12.34 5.80 16.68
CA GLU A 163 -11.12 6.38 16.12
C GLU A 163 -10.35 5.36 15.27
N GLN A 164 -10.18 4.14 15.80
CA GLN A 164 -9.59 3.03 15.06
C GLN A 164 -10.36 2.71 13.77
N ARG A 165 -11.69 2.69 13.81
CA ARG A 165 -12.53 2.41 12.62
C ARG A 165 -12.47 3.52 11.58
N LYS A 166 -12.22 4.78 11.96
CA LYS A 166 -12.10 5.89 11.00
C LYS A 166 -10.78 5.85 10.23
N GLN A 167 -9.71 5.33 10.84
CA GLN A 167 -8.38 5.35 10.26
C GLN A 167 -7.95 4.03 9.62
N LEU A 168 -8.42 2.88 10.12
CA LEU A 168 -8.02 1.57 9.59
C LEU A 168 -8.77 1.27 8.29
N ILE A 169 -8.03 1.06 7.20
CA ILE A 169 -8.56 0.58 5.92
C ILE A 169 -9.16 -0.82 6.14
N ALA A 170 -10.27 -1.14 5.47
CA ALA A 170 -10.86 -2.47 5.53
C ALA A 170 -9.92 -3.53 4.94
N SER A 171 -9.71 -4.64 5.65
CA SER A 171 -8.84 -5.76 5.20
C SER A 171 -9.24 -6.30 3.83
N LEU A 172 -10.54 -6.44 3.55
CA LEU A 172 -11.05 -6.93 2.26
C LEU A 172 -11.86 -5.84 1.56
N ILE A 173 -11.36 -5.37 0.43
CA ILE A 173 -11.98 -4.30 -0.35
C ILE A 173 -12.64 -4.89 -1.60
N PRO A 174 -13.95 -4.67 -1.81
CA PRO A 174 -14.63 -5.08 -3.04
C PRO A 174 -14.09 -4.33 -4.26
N VAL A 175 -13.83 -5.06 -5.33
CA VAL A 175 -13.35 -4.52 -6.62
C VAL A 175 -14.19 -5.12 -7.74
N THR A 176 -14.50 -4.31 -8.75
CA THR A 176 -15.20 -4.75 -9.96
C THR A 176 -14.39 -4.44 -11.21
N TRP A 177 -14.73 -5.12 -12.31
CA TRP A 177 -14.31 -4.70 -13.64
C TRP A 177 -15.50 -4.65 -14.62
N PRO A 178 -15.77 -3.53 -15.29
CA PRO A 178 -15.10 -2.22 -15.17
C PRO A 178 -15.10 -1.65 -13.74
N PRO A 179 -14.13 -0.78 -13.40
CA PRO A 179 -14.03 -0.23 -12.06
C PRO A 179 -15.24 0.64 -11.73
N LYS A 180 -15.58 0.68 -10.44
CA LYS A 180 -16.62 1.54 -9.85
C LYS A 180 -15.99 2.32 -8.70
N PRO A 181 -16.51 3.51 -8.35
CA PRO A 181 -16.01 4.29 -7.22
C PRO A 181 -15.85 3.43 -5.95
N PRO A 182 -14.73 3.57 -5.21
CA PRO A 182 -13.68 4.60 -5.39
C PRO A 182 -12.62 4.26 -6.44
N PHE A 183 -12.79 3.17 -7.21
CA PHE A 183 -11.80 2.74 -8.19
C PHE A 183 -11.94 3.40 -9.56
N SER A 184 -10.81 3.60 -10.22
CA SER A 184 -10.62 4.09 -11.60
C SER A 184 -9.67 3.14 -12.37
N ASP A 185 -9.71 3.14 -13.70
CA ASP A 185 -8.70 2.50 -14.57
C ASP A 185 -7.63 3.49 -15.06
N ASP A 186 -7.81 4.79 -14.80
CA ASP A 186 -6.82 5.84 -15.05
C ASP A 186 -6.20 6.31 -13.73
N PRO A 187 -4.93 5.96 -13.44
CA PRO A 187 -4.26 6.41 -12.23
C PRO A 187 -3.89 7.89 -12.31
N PHE A 188 -3.61 8.44 -13.50
CA PHE A 188 -3.14 9.82 -13.64
C PHE A 188 -4.23 10.83 -13.30
N HIS A 189 -5.48 10.51 -13.62
CA HIS A 189 -6.62 11.28 -13.15
C HIS A 189 -6.65 11.39 -11.61
N LEU A 190 -6.42 10.28 -10.90
CA LEU A 190 -6.39 10.27 -9.43
C LEU A 190 -5.18 11.04 -8.87
N LEU A 191 -4.02 10.93 -9.52
CA LEU A 191 -2.83 11.70 -9.15
C LEU A 191 -3.07 13.21 -9.32
N ASP A 192 -3.71 13.60 -10.42
CA ASP A 192 -4.07 15.00 -10.69
C ASP A 192 -5.05 15.55 -9.65
N GLU A 193 -6.05 14.76 -9.23
CA GLU A 193 -6.94 15.12 -8.12
C GLU A 193 -6.17 15.33 -6.81
N MET A 194 -5.20 14.47 -6.49
CA MET A 194 -4.38 14.60 -5.27
C MET A 194 -3.40 15.77 -5.29
N ILE A 195 -3.07 16.32 -6.47
CA ILE A 195 -2.29 17.55 -6.61
C ILE A 195 -3.19 18.78 -6.49
N ALA A 196 -4.40 18.70 -7.07
CA ALA A 196 -5.36 19.81 -7.05
C ALA A 196 -6.03 19.99 -5.68
N ALA A 197 -6.12 18.94 -4.88
CA ALA A 197 -6.61 19.02 -3.51
C ALA A 197 -5.67 19.91 -2.67
N PRO A 198 -6.20 20.86 -1.88
CA PRO A 198 -5.37 21.62 -0.95
C PRO A 198 -4.71 20.65 0.04
N GLU A 199 -3.42 20.84 0.32
CA GLU A 199 -2.75 20.06 1.36
C GLU A 199 -3.46 20.31 2.69
N GLU A 200 -4.00 19.27 3.32
CA GLU A 200 -4.38 19.36 4.73
C GLU A 200 -3.07 19.57 5.50
N GLU A 201 -2.82 20.81 5.93
CA GLU A 201 -1.67 21.10 6.79
C GLU A 201 -1.76 20.19 8.02
N PRO A 202 -0.68 19.47 8.38
CA PRO A 202 -0.67 18.72 9.62
C PRO A 202 -0.91 19.71 10.76
N VAL A 203 -1.96 19.47 11.55
CA VAL A 203 -2.19 20.22 12.79
C VAL A 203 -1.07 19.85 13.75
N ILE A 204 0.00 20.63 13.75
CA ILE A 204 1.02 20.59 14.78
C ILE A 204 0.43 21.36 15.96
N GLU A 205 -0.16 20.66 16.92
CA GLU A 205 -0.38 21.24 18.25
C GLU A 205 1.00 21.45 18.88
N GLU A 206 1.52 22.68 18.82
CA GLU A 206 2.63 23.08 19.67
C GLU A 206 2.17 22.95 21.13
N SER A 207 2.68 21.93 21.83
CA SER A 207 2.48 21.82 23.27
C SER A 207 3.22 22.99 23.95
N SER A 208 2.47 23.97 24.42
CA SER A 208 2.99 25.05 25.24
C SER A 208 3.28 24.55 26.66
N GLU A 209 4.29 23.70 26.83
CA GLU A 209 4.89 23.39 28.13
C GLU A 209 6.42 23.39 28.06
N LEU A 210 6.98 24.56 27.74
CA LEU A 210 8.32 24.91 28.23
C LEU A 210 8.14 25.61 29.60
N LYS A 211 8.11 24.81 30.67
CA LYS A 211 8.34 25.33 32.01
C LYS A 211 9.78 25.80 32.09
N GLU A 212 9.97 27.09 32.33
CA GLU A 212 11.25 27.70 32.70
C GLU A 212 11.90 26.91 33.85
N VAL A 213 13.00 26.22 33.56
CA VAL A 213 13.92 25.75 34.60
C VAL A 213 14.79 26.94 34.97
N LYS A 214 14.49 27.59 36.09
CA LYS A 214 15.43 28.54 36.73
C LYS A 214 16.58 27.73 37.33
N GLU A 215 17.78 27.89 36.78
CA GLU A 215 19.02 27.46 37.40
C GLU A 215 19.34 28.39 38.58
N ASP A 216 19.21 27.88 39.81
CA ASP A 216 19.86 28.48 40.99
C ASP A 216 21.35 28.07 40.97
N ILE A 217 22.21 28.99 40.51
CA ILE A 217 23.66 28.87 40.66
C ILE A 217 24.04 29.45 42.03
N ASP A 218 24.28 28.56 42.99
CA ASP A 218 24.91 28.91 44.27
C ASP A 218 26.40 29.24 44.04
N VAL A 219 26.71 30.54 44.01
CA VAL A 219 28.09 31.03 43.99
C VAL A 219 28.67 30.95 45.40
N VAL A 220 29.38 29.88 45.71
CA VAL A 220 30.23 29.78 46.91
C VAL A 220 31.44 30.71 46.74
N ARG A 221 31.40 31.85 47.44
CA ARG A 221 32.55 32.75 47.60
C ARG A 221 33.60 32.09 48.51
N VAL A 222 34.72 31.68 47.94
CA VAL A 222 35.94 31.36 48.70
C VAL A 222 36.57 32.69 49.14
N LYS A 223 36.69 32.90 50.44
CA LYS A 223 37.49 34.00 51.01
C LYS A 223 38.95 33.56 51.11
N SER A 224 39.82 34.45 50.64
CA SER A 224 41.26 34.56 50.92
C SER A 224 41.59 34.53 52.41
#